data_AF-A0A7W1EW91-F1
#
_entry.id   AF-A0A7W1EW91-F1
#
_cell.length_a   1.000
_cell.length_b   1.000
_cell.length_c   1.000
_cell.angle_alpha   90.00
_cell.angle_beta   90.00
_cell.angle_gamma   90.00
#
_symmetry.space_group_name_H-M   'P 1'
#
loop_
_entity.id
_entity.type
_entity.pdbx_description
1 polymer ?
#
loop_
_entity_poly.entity_id
_entity_poly.type
_entity_poly.pdbx_seq_one_letter_code
_entity_poly.pdbx_strand_id
1 'polypeptide(L)'
;MKKMVAYFFNEYNYKSQTVYFKVLLYLFLTVKVIYWLSYYSLFFGADAIALIKPGSLGSVRNLAFLLYNDSEINFGYVFVFGTLLLLTLSYFLKKIPFIFEFLLWFSVLNIHNKIYPTLTGGDLLLNQLLFFNCFLAKTYRTDSGTQNAFSTCFHNFGVLAIIIQVCFVYFIAALSKLYSNDWLSGTATANLGMVNHFNLFSGPIIKNEILNYCINFIVLAYQLTFPFLIWVNTFKKLLLFLGIFMHLYIAFITGLVGFGMIMIIAYIYFWPFRKQNA
;
A
#
# COMPACT_ATOMS: atom_id res chain seq x y z
N MET A 1 -16.36 -16.35 -21.27
CA MET A 1 -17.40 -15.43 -20.75
C MET A 1 -18.06 -15.92 -19.46
N LYS A 2 -18.72 -17.09 -19.44
CA LYS A 2 -19.43 -17.61 -18.24
C LYS A 2 -18.60 -17.65 -16.93
N LYS A 3 -17.34 -18.12 -16.99
CA LYS A 3 -16.44 -18.16 -15.81
C LYS A 3 -16.06 -16.78 -15.25
N MET A 4 -15.87 -15.80 -16.13
CA MET A 4 -15.51 -14.43 -15.74
C MET A 4 -16.70 -13.72 -15.10
N VAL A 5 -17.89 -13.85 -15.69
CA VAL A 5 -19.14 -13.32 -15.10
C VAL A 5 -19.38 -13.98 -13.73
N ALA A 6 -19.19 -15.30 -13.62
CA ALA A 6 -19.33 -16.01 -12.36
C ALA A 6 -18.37 -15.48 -11.27
N TYR A 7 -17.12 -15.17 -11.61
CA TYR A 7 -16.15 -14.61 -10.66
C TYR A 7 -16.64 -13.29 -10.04
N PHE A 8 -17.24 -12.41 -10.84
CA PHE A 8 -17.69 -11.11 -10.35
C PHE A 8 -19.02 -11.14 -9.63
N PHE A 9 -19.95 -12.03 -10.00
CA PHE A 9 -21.35 -11.93 -9.54
C PHE A 9 -21.84 -13.07 -8.64
N ASN A 10 -21.17 -14.23 -8.58
CA ASN A 10 -21.71 -15.38 -7.84
C ASN A 10 -21.52 -15.25 -6.32
N GLU A 11 -20.28 -15.07 -5.88
CA GLU A 11 -19.93 -15.03 -4.46
C GLU A 11 -18.83 -14.01 -4.18
N TYR A 12 -18.79 -13.52 -2.94
CA TYR A 12 -17.68 -12.69 -2.46
C TYR A 12 -16.43 -13.55 -2.32
N ASN A 13 -15.40 -13.29 -3.12
CA ASN A 13 -14.13 -13.99 -3.07
C ASN A 13 -13.24 -13.41 -1.96
N TYR A 14 -12.30 -14.20 -1.42
CA TYR A 14 -11.29 -13.69 -0.48
C TYR A 14 -11.87 -12.99 0.77
N LYS A 15 -12.98 -13.50 1.32
CA LYS A 15 -13.68 -12.92 2.48
C LYS A 15 -12.76 -12.75 3.70
N SER A 16 -12.06 -13.81 4.10
CA SER A 16 -11.17 -13.80 5.26
C SER A 16 -9.99 -12.85 5.05
N GLN A 17 -9.38 -12.89 3.86
CA GLN A 17 -8.29 -12.00 3.46
C GLN A 17 -8.73 -10.54 3.58
N THR A 18 -9.93 -10.20 3.08
CA THR A 18 -10.47 -8.84 3.14
C THR A 18 -10.64 -8.33 4.57
N VAL A 19 -11.10 -9.19 5.49
CA VAL A 19 -11.21 -8.82 6.91
C VAL A 19 -9.84 -8.51 7.50
N TYR A 20 -8.86 -9.40 7.34
CA TYR A 20 -7.50 -9.17 7.87
C TYR A 20 -6.82 -7.97 7.21
N PHE A 21 -6.98 -7.82 5.90
CA PHE A 21 -6.43 -6.70 5.14
C PHE A 21 -6.95 -5.36 5.66
N LYS A 22 -8.28 -5.21 5.79
CA LYS A 22 -8.88 -3.98 6.35
C LYS A 22 -8.35 -3.66 7.74
N VAL A 23 -8.31 -4.66 8.64
CA VAL A 23 -7.81 -4.47 10.02
C VAL A 23 -6.36 -3.99 10.02
N LEU A 24 -5.47 -4.65 9.29
CA LEU A 24 -4.06 -4.25 9.26
C LEU A 24 -3.85 -2.91 8.53
N LEU A 25 -4.61 -2.64 7.46
CA LEU A 25 -4.56 -1.37 6.74
C LEU A 25 -4.97 -0.21 7.64
N TYR A 26 -6.03 -0.38 8.43
CA TYR A 26 -6.45 0.63 9.39
C TYR A 26 -5.46 0.80 10.54
N LEU A 27 -4.89 -0.28 11.07
CA LEU A 27 -3.84 -0.18 12.10
C LEU A 27 -2.62 0.58 11.59
N PHE A 28 -2.19 0.28 10.36
CA PHE A 28 -1.09 0.99 9.71
C PHE A 28 -1.43 2.47 9.50
N LEU A 29 -2.65 2.79 9.07
CA LEU A 29 -3.10 4.17 8.94
C LEU A 29 -3.17 4.89 10.30
N THR A 30 -3.54 4.21 11.39
CA THR A 30 -3.49 4.78 12.75
C THR A 30 -2.07 5.21 13.11
N VAL A 31 -1.08 4.37 12.81
CA VAL A 31 0.35 4.72 13.03
C VAL A 31 0.74 5.93 12.19
N LYS A 32 0.26 6.05 10.94
CA LYS A 32 0.49 7.22 10.08
C LYS A 32 -0.16 8.49 10.64
N VAL A 33 -1.38 8.42 11.16
CA VAL A 33 -2.06 9.57 11.81
C VAL A 33 -1.27 10.02 13.03
N ILE A 34 -0.84 9.09 13.90
CA ILE A 34 0.03 9.41 15.04
C ILE A 34 1.32 10.09 14.56
N TYR A 35 1.94 9.57 13.50
CA TYR A 35 3.14 10.16 12.91
C TYR A 35 2.90 11.60 12.40
N TRP A 36 1.79 11.85 11.70
CA TRP A 36 1.45 13.20 11.23
C TRP A 36 1.15 14.17 12.37
N LEU A 37 0.57 13.70 13.48
CA LEU A 37 0.33 14.53 14.66
C LEU A 37 1.63 14.82 15.41
N SER A 38 2.51 13.83 15.59
CA SER A 38 3.79 13.99 16.29
C SER A 38 4.74 14.95 15.59
N TYR A 39 4.71 14.98 14.26
CA TYR A 39 5.57 15.84 13.43
C TYR A 39 4.77 16.91 12.68
N TYR A 40 3.67 17.36 13.27
CA TYR A 40 2.73 18.27 12.62
C TYR A 40 3.40 19.58 12.16
N SER A 41 4.26 20.17 12.99
CA SER A 41 4.96 21.42 12.65
C SER A 41 5.81 21.31 11.38
N LEU A 42 6.46 20.15 11.17
CA LEU A 42 7.31 19.87 10.01
C LEU A 42 6.51 19.59 8.73
N PHE A 43 5.26 19.17 8.86
CA PHE A 43 4.41 18.80 7.71
C PHE A 43 3.45 19.91 7.30
N PHE A 44 2.84 20.59 8.27
CA PHE A 44 1.74 21.54 8.05
C PHE A 44 1.97 22.89 8.73
N GLY A 45 2.95 22.99 9.63
CA GLY A 45 3.22 24.19 10.43
C GLY A 45 4.17 25.19 9.77
N ALA A 46 4.64 26.14 10.57
CA ALA A 46 5.56 27.18 10.12
C ALA A 46 6.93 26.62 9.66
N ASP A 47 7.33 25.47 10.21
CA ASP A 47 8.58 24.77 9.88
C ASP A 47 8.38 23.75 8.73
N ALA A 48 7.31 23.90 7.93
CA ALA A 48 6.97 22.95 6.89
C ALA A 48 8.11 22.81 5.87
N ILE A 49 8.57 21.57 5.66
CA ILE A 49 9.67 21.25 4.73
C ILE A 49 9.21 21.37 3.26
N ALA A 50 7.90 21.27 3.03
CA ALA A 50 7.33 21.39 1.69
C ALA A 50 7.15 22.85 1.29
N LEU A 51 7.90 23.29 0.28
CA LEU A 51 7.67 24.57 -0.38
C LEU A 51 6.42 24.48 -1.25
N ILE A 52 5.37 25.20 -0.85
CA ILE A 52 4.09 25.21 -1.55
C ILE A 52 4.11 26.35 -2.56
N LYS A 53 3.87 26.02 -3.83
CA LYS A 53 3.59 27.01 -4.88
C LYS A 53 2.14 26.79 -5.32
N PRO A 54 1.16 27.46 -4.68
CA PRO A 54 -0.23 27.25 -5.00
C PRO A 54 -0.48 27.65 -6.45
N GLY A 55 -1.23 26.80 -7.16
CA GLY A 55 -1.54 26.99 -8.58
C GLY A 55 -2.87 26.34 -8.91
N SER A 56 -3.67 27.00 -9.76
CA SER A 56 -4.94 26.43 -10.19
C SER A 56 -4.68 25.30 -11.19
N LEU A 57 -5.18 24.11 -10.87
CA LEU A 57 -5.11 22.91 -11.74
C LEU A 57 -6.47 22.62 -12.41
N GLY A 58 -7.42 23.55 -12.31
CA GLY A 58 -8.82 23.38 -12.74
C GLY A 58 -9.73 22.84 -11.63
N SER A 59 -11.05 23.04 -11.76
CA SER A 59 -12.02 22.86 -10.66
C SER A 59 -12.02 21.46 -10.04
N VAL A 60 -11.93 20.40 -10.85
CA VAL A 60 -11.97 19.02 -10.35
C VAL A 60 -10.64 18.60 -9.73
N ARG A 61 -9.52 18.94 -10.36
CA ARG A 61 -8.19 18.58 -9.85
C ARG A 61 -7.87 19.30 -8.54
N ASN A 62 -8.35 20.53 -8.37
CA ASN A 62 -8.18 21.30 -7.14
C ASN A 62 -8.73 20.58 -5.89
N LEU A 63 -9.72 19.68 -6.03
CA LEU A 63 -10.25 18.89 -4.91
C LEU A 63 -9.20 17.93 -4.31
N ALA A 64 -8.24 17.46 -5.10
CA ALA A 64 -7.15 16.62 -4.59
C ALA A 64 -6.06 17.43 -3.88
N PHE A 65 -6.07 18.75 -4.02
CA PHE A 65 -5.02 19.66 -3.55
C PHE A 65 -5.58 20.75 -2.61
N LEU A 66 -6.71 20.49 -1.94
CA LEU A 66 -7.35 21.47 -1.04
C LEU A 66 -6.37 21.91 0.04
N LEU A 67 -5.74 20.93 0.71
CA LEU A 67 -4.77 21.23 1.77
C LEU A 67 -3.48 21.84 1.21
N TYR A 68 -3.05 21.42 0.02
CA TYR A 68 -1.86 21.96 -0.66
C TYR A 68 -2.04 23.45 -0.98
N ASN A 69 -3.19 23.83 -1.53
CA ASN A 69 -3.47 25.20 -1.95
C ASN A 69 -3.82 26.14 -0.80
N ASP A 70 -4.13 25.59 0.38
CA ASP A 70 -4.46 26.37 1.55
C ASP A 70 -3.20 26.78 2.34
N SER A 71 -3.23 28.02 2.85
CA SER A 71 -2.14 28.62 3.62
C SER A 71 -2.36 28.56 5.13
N GLU A 72 -3.54 28.16 5.60
CA GLU A 72 -3.82 28.11 7.04
C GLU A 72 -3.24 26.85 7.67
N ILE A 73 -2.40 27.04 8.68
CA ILE A 73 -1.80 25.92 9.43
C ILE A 73 -2.90 25.05 10.03
N ASN A 74 -3.93 25.65 10.63
CA ASN A 74 -4.99 24.93 11.33
C ASN A 74 -5.83 24.01 10.43
N PHE A 75 -5.87 24.27 9.12
CA PHE A 75 -6.64 23.45 8.19
C PHE A 75 -6.09 22.02 8.10
N GLY A 76 -4.79 21.81 8.35
CA GLY A 76 -4.20 20.48 8.45
C GLY A 76 -4.80 19.64 9.59
N TYR A 77 -5.19 20.26 10.71
CA TYR A 77 -5.80 19.53 11.83
C TYR A 77 -7.17 18.97 11.45
N VAL A 78 -7.93 19.70 10.64
CA VAL A 78 -9.23 19.23 10.14
C VAL A 78 -9.07 17.92 9.35
N PHE A 79 -8.07 17.86 8.47
CA PHE A 79 -7.80 16.64 7.70
C PHE A 79 -7.27 15.50 8.58
N VAL A 80 -6.32 15.76 9.48
CA VAL A 80 -5.72 14.71 10.32
C VAL A 80 -6.73 14.16 11.34
N PHE A 81 -7.45 15.02 12.07
CA PHE A 81 -8.48 14.57 13.00
C PHE A 81 -9.72 14.02 12.28
N GLY A 82 -10.08 14.57 11.13
CA GLY A 82 -11.12 14.00 10.26
C GLY A 82 -10.77 12.59 9.78
N THR A 83 -9.50 12.36 9.44
CA THR A 83 -8.97 11.02 9.10
C THR A 83 -9.08 10.08 10.29
N LEU A 84 -8.67 10.52 11.49
CA LEU A 84 -8.78 9.73 12.71
C LEU A 84 -10.24 9.36 13.01
N LEU A 85 -11.17 10.31 12.92
CA LEU A 85 -12.60 10.08 13.13
C LEU A 85 -13.15 9.06 12.14
N LEU A 86 -12.90 9.25 10.83
CA LEU A 86 -13.33 8.32 9.78
C LEU A 86 -12.74 6.93 10.00
N LEU A 87 -11.48 6.85 10.41
CA LEU A 87 -10.80 5.60 10.72
C LEU A 87 -11.44 4.87 11.90
N THR A 88 -11.72 5.58 12.99
CA THR A 88 -12.42 5.05 14.16
C THR A 88 -13.81 4.53 13.78
N LEU A 89 -14.57 5.31 13.01
CA LEU A 89 -15.88 4.88 12.51
C LEU A 89 -15.77 3.63 11.63
N SER A 90 -14.82 3.60 10.69
CA SER A 90 -14.56 2.44 9.83
C SER A 90 -14.13 1.21 10.63
N TYR A 91 -13.43 1.37 11.75
CA TYR A 91 -13.06 0.25 12.62
C TYR A 91 -14.28 -0.36 13.32
N PHE A 92 -15.07 0.47 14.01
CA PHE A 92 -16.15 -0.01 14.89
C PHE A 92 -17.48 -0.31 14.19
N LEU A 93 -17.81 0.39 13.10
CA LEU A 93 -19.09 0.18 12.42
C LEU A 93 -19.10 -1.18 11.72
N LYS A 94 -20.13 -1.99 12.00
CA LYS A 94 -20.32 -3.30 11.35
C LYS A 94 -20.57 -3.17 9.85
N LYS A 95 -21.29 -2.12 9.45
CA LYS A 95 -21.54 -1.73 8.06
C LYS A 95 -20.87 -0.38 7.80
N ILE A 96 -19.98 -0.33 6.83
CA ILE A 96 -19.32 0.92 6.43
C ILE A 96 -19.93 1.35 5.10
N PRO A 97 -20.50 2.56 5.01
CA PRO A 97 -20.96 3.07 3.73
C PRO A 97 -19.75 3.43 2.87
N PHE A 98 -19.85 3.19 1.55
CA PHE A 98 -18.81 3.53 0.58
C PHE A 98 -18.25 4.94 0.77
N ILE A 99 -19.14 5.90 1.07
CA ILE A 99 -18.76 7.31 1.28
C ILE A 99 -17.76 7.52 2.41
N PHE A 100 -17.76 6.70 3.46
CA PHE A 100 -16.81 6.86 4.57
C PHE A 100 -15.41 6.42 4.16
N GLU A 101 -15.29 5.30 3.45
CA GLU A 101 -14.01 4.82 2.91
C GLU A 101 -13.48 5.78 1.86
N PHE A 102 -14.37 6.30 1.00
CA PHE A 102 -14.01 7.28 0.00
C PHE A 102 -13.52 8.59 0.62
N LEU A 103 -14.21 9.10 1.65
CA LEU A 103 -13.75 10.28 2.39
C LEU A 103 -12.45 10.02 3.14
N LEU A 104 -12.24 8.81 3.67
CA LEU A 104 -10.99 8.43 4.32
C LEU A 104 -9.83 8.47 3.31
N TRP A 105 -10.01 7.84 2.14
CA TRP A 105 -9.04 7.91 1.05
C TRP A 105 -8.80 9.35 0.58
N PHE A 106 -9.87 10.12 0.39
CA PHE A 106 -9.80 11.52 -0.05
C PHE A 106 -9.01 12.41 0.92
N SER A 107 -9.21 12.21 2.24
CA SER A 107 -8.45 12.93 3.26
C SER A 107 -6.97 12.56 3.22
N VAL A 108 -6.64 11.27 3.11
CA VAL A 108 -5.25 10.81 3.00
C VAL A 108 -4.59 11.30 1.72
N LEU A 109 -5.30 11.33 0.58
CA LEU A 109 -4.83 11.89 -0.67
C LEU A 109 -4.44 13.38 -0.52
N ASN A 110 -5.30 14.17 0.12
CA ASN A 110 -5.03 15.60 0.35
C ASN A 110 -3.84 15.82 1.30
N ILE A 111 -3.73 15.01 2.36
CA ILE A 111 -2.57 15.00 3.26
C ILE A 111 -1.30 14.69 2.47
N HIS A 112 -1.29 13.61 1.71
CA HIS A 112 -0.14 13.19 0.90
C HIS A 112 0.27 14.25 -0.12
N ASN A 113 -0.68 14.89 -0.80
CA ASN A 113 -0.36 15.96 -1.75
C ASN A 113 0.25 17.18 -1.07
N LYS A 114 -0.18 17.53 0.15
CA LYS A 114 0.44 18.60 0.96
C LYS A 114 1.90 18.27 1.31
N ILE A 115 2.15 17.04 1.74
CA ILE A 115 3.48 16.60 2.22
C ILE A 115 4.28 15.83 1.15
N TYR A 116 3.99 16.04 -0.13
CA TYR A 116 4.52 15.21 -1.22
C TYR A 116 6.07 15.00 -1.21
N PRO A 117 6.92 15.95 -0.77
CA PRO A 117 8.38 15.74 -0.77
C PRO A 117 8.83 14.70 0.26
N THR A 118 8.00 14.42 1.27
CA THR A 118 8.32 13.50 2.36
C THR A 118 7.79 12.10 2.12
N LEU A 119 7.10 11.87 0.99
CA LEU A 119 6.49 10.59 0.68
C LEU A 119 7.50 9.59 0.14
N THR A 120 7.29 8.33 0.49
CA THR A 120 7.98 7.18 -0.08
C THR A 120 7.07 6.41 -1.04
N GLY A 121 7.61 5.43 -1.76
CA GLY A 121 6.80 4.49 -2.55
C GLY A 121 5.74 3.75 -1.72
N GLY A 122 5.95 3.61 -0.40
CA GLY A 122 4.99 3.01 0.52
C GLY A 122 3.74 3.85 0.71
N ASP A 123 3.88 5.17 0.76
CA ASP A 123 2.77 6.11 0.92
C ASP A 123 1.91 6.20 -0.35
N LEU A 124 2.56 6.12 -1.51
CA LEU A 124 1.87 6.01 -2.79
C LEU A 124 1.03 4.73 -2.80
N LEU A 125 1.65 3.58 -2.53
CA LEU A 125 0.95 2.29 -2.49
C LEU A 125 -0.18 2.28 -1.47
N LEU A 126 0.03 2.83 -0.27
CA LEU A 126 -1.03 3.02 0.73
C LEU A 126 -2.23 3.76 0.13
N ASN A 127 -1.99 4.85 -0.61
CA ASN A 127 -3.06 5.64 -1.21
C ASN A 127 -3.84 4.84 -2.28
N GLN A 128 -3.16 4.05 -3.11
CA GLN A 128 -3.84 3.17 -4.07
C GLN A 128 -4.63 2.06 -3.37
N LEU A 129 -4.08 1.46 -2.31
CA LEU A 129 -4.76 0.42 -1.55
C LEU A 129 -5.98 0.96 -0.80
N LEU A 130 -5.92 2.18 -0.25
CA LEU A 130 -7.07 2.86 0.35
C LEU A 130 -8.17 3.16 -0.68
N PHE A 131 -7.80 3.55 -1.91
CA PHE A 131 -8.77 3.72 -2.98
C PHE A 131 -9.49 2.40 -3.29
N PHE A 132 -8.76 1.31 -3.50
CA PHE A 132 -9.38 0.01 -3.77
C PHE A 132 -10.18 -0.53 -2.56
N ASN A 133 -9.77 -0.19 -1.35
CA ASN A 133 -10.49 -0.54 -0.12
C ASN A 133 -11.92 0.02 -0.07
N CYS A 134 -12.20 1.10 -0.80
CA CYS A 134 -13.55 1.67 -0.92
C CYS A 134 -14.56 0.68 -1.51
N PHE A 135 -14.11 -0.21 -2.40
CA PHE A 135 -14.97 -1.20 -3.05
C PHE A 135 -15.13 -2.50 -2.24
N LEU A 136 -14.30 -2.70 -1.21
CA LEU A 136 -14.30 -3.92 -0.42
C LEU A 136 -15.44 -3.94 0.59
N ALA A 137 -16.37 -4.89 0.43
CA ALA A 137 -17.41 -5.17 1.41
C ALA A 137 -16.82 -5.63 2.77
N LYS A 138 -17.37 -5.09 3.87
CA LYS A 138 -17.13 -5.57 5.26
C LYS A 138 -18.21 -6.54 5.75
N THR A 139 -19.42 -6.44 5.20
CA THR A 139 -20.54 -7.36 5.47
C THR A 139 -20.91 -8.07 4.19
N TYR A 140 -21.03 -9.40 4.25
CA TYR A 140 -21.37 -10.24 3.09
C TYR A 140 -22.84 -10.61 3.16
N ARG A 141 -23.63 -10.17 2.16
CA ARG A 141 -25.04 -10.52 2.08
C ARG A 141 -25.23 -11.81 1.28
N THR A 142 -26.28 -12.56 1.61
CA THR A 142 -26.63 -13.85 0.99
C THR A 142 -27.89 -13.76 0.11
N ASP A 143 -28.51 -12.58 0.01
CA ASP A 143 -29.73 -12.37 -0.76
C ASP A 143 -29.46 -12.31 -2.27
N SER A 144 -30.40 -12.79 -3.09
CA SER A 144 -30.27 -12.81 -4.56
C SER A 144 -30.64 -11.48 -5.23
N GLY A 145 -30.81 -10.40 -4.47
CA GLY A 145 -31.21 -9.10 -4.99
C GLY A 145 -30.14 -8.41 -5.84
N THR A 146 -30.57 -7.52 -6.74
CA THR A 146 -29.70 -6.72 -7.62
C THR A 146 -28.65 -5.92 -6.82
N GLN A 147 -29.03 -5.39 -5.66
CA GLN A 147 -28.12 -4.67 -4.77
C GLN A 147 -26.98 -5.56 -4.26
N ASN A 148 -27.24 -6.85 -3.98
CA ASN A 148 -26.19 -7.78 -3.60
C ASN A 148 -25.28 -8.09 -4.78
N ALA A 149 -25.82 -8.26 -5.99
CA ALA A 149 -25.03 -8.48 -7.20
C ALA A 149 -24.02 -7.34 -7.46
N PHE A 150 -24.45 -6.08 -7.31
CA PHE A 150 -23.53 -4.94 -7.41
C PHE A 150 -22.46 -4.95 -6.31
N SER A 151 -22.85 -5.20 -5.05
CA SER A 151 -21.92 -5.27 -3.92
C SER A 151 -20.87 -6.38 -4.10
N THR A 152 -21.28 -7.56 -4.58
CA THR A 152 -20.37 -8.67 -4.92
C THR A 152 -19.42 -8.29 -6.05
N CYS A 153 -19.93 -7.64 -7.10
CA CYS A 153 -19.12 -7.19 -8.23
C CYS A 153 -18.05 -6.17 -7.81
N PHE A 154 -18.44 -5.12 -7.08
CA PHE A 154 -17.50 -4.11 -6.59
C PHE A 154 -16.47 -4.71 -5.63
N HIS A 155 -16.88 -5.59 -4.73
CA HIS A 155 -15.94 -6.28 -3.85
C HIS A 155 -14.93 -7.11 -4.64
N ASN A 156 -15.38 -7.95 -5.56
CA ASN A 156 -14.50 -8.79 -6.37
C ASN A 156 -13.58 -7.97 -7.28
N PHE A 157 -14.06 -6.82 -7.77
CA PHE A 157 -13.24 -5.84 -8.48
C PHE A 157 -12.15 -5.26 -7.58
N GLY A 158 -12.48 -4.80 -6.37
CA GLY A 158 -11.50 -4.27 -5.41
C GLY A 158 -10.43 -5.29 -5.04
N VAL A 159 -10.83 -6.54 -4.80
CA VAL A 159 -9.90 -7.65 -4.55
C VAL A 159 -8.94 -7.85 -5.73
N LEU A 160 -9.48 -7.93 -6.95
CA LEU A 160 -8.66 -8.11 -8.14
C LEU A 160 -7.71 -6.91 -8.37
N ALA A 161 -8.20 -5.69 -8.13
CA ALA A 161 -7.40 -4.48 -8.27
C ALA A 161 -6.21 -4.46 -7.31
N ILE A 162 -6.39 -4.86 -6.04
CA ILE A 162 -5.29 -4.96 -5.06
C ILE A 162 -4.26 -5.99 -5.49
N ILE A 163 -4.72 -7.18 -5.89
CA ILE A 163 -3.86 -8.26 -6.37
C ILE A 163 -3.03 -7.81 -7.58
N ILE A 164 -3.69 -7.20 -8.58
CA ILE A 164 -3.02 -6.69 -9.78
C ILE A 164 -2.03 -5.58 -9.39
N GLN A 165 -2.40 -4.67 -8.50
CA GLN A 165 -1.54 -3.59 -8.04
C GLN A 165 -0.23 -4.13 -7.45
N VAL A 166 -0.28 -5.18 -6.62
CA VAL A 166 0.93 -5.80 -6.05
C VAL A 166 1.79 -6.43 -7.14
N CYS A 167 1.18 -7.19 -8.06
CA CYS A 167 1.90 -7.76 -9.21
C CYS A 167 2.55 -6.67 -10.07
N PHE A 168 1.86 -5.55 -10.26
CA PHE A 168 2.34 -4.42 -11.04
C PHE A 168 3.53 -3.72 -10.36
N VAL A 169 3.47 -3.51 -9.04
CA VAL A 169 4.60 -2.99 -8.26
C VAL A 169 5.85 -3.85 -8.47
N TYR A 170 5.72 -5.18 -8.40
CA TYR A 170 6.84 -6.09 -8.65
C TYR A 170 7.36 -6.03 -10.07
N PHE A 171 6.45 -6.09 -11.04
CA PHE A 171 6.82 -6.11 -12.45
C PHE A 171 7.56 -4.83 -12.85
N ILE A 172 7.04 -3.65 -12.46
CA ILE A 172 7.69 -2.37 -12.74
C ILE A 172 9.01 -2.24 -11.97
N ALA A 173 9.08 -2.71 -10.72
CA ALA A 173 10.31 -2.68 -9.94
C ALA A 173 11.40 -3.60 -10.52
N ALA A 174 11.03 -4.73 -11.12
CA ALA A 174 11.96 -5.61 -11.81
C ALA A 174 12.42 -4.97 -13.13
N LEU A 175 11.48 -4.45 -13.91
CA LEU A 175 11.77 -3.79 -15.19
C LEU A 175 12.70 -2.59 -15.01
N SER A 176 12.46 -1.75 -14.01
CA SER A 176 13.32 -0.59 -13.71
C SER A 176 14.75 -1.02 -13.34
N LYS A 177 14.91 -2.18 -12.67
CA LYS A 177 16.23 -2.73 -12.33
C LYS A 177 16.95 -3.32 -13.54
N LEU A 178 16.21 -3.91 -14.48
CA LEU A 178 16.80 -4.40 -15.74
C LEU A 178 17.37 -3.25 -16.60
N TYR A 179 16.87 -2.02 -16.43
CA TYR A 179 17.43 -0.83 -17.08
C TYR A 179 18.60 -0.18 -16.31
N SER A 180 19.00 -0.74 -15.17
CA SER A 180 20.06 -0.18 -14.32
C SER A 180 21.34 -1.00 -14.42
N ASN A 181 22.45 -0.36 -14.79
CA ASN A 181 23.75 -1.01 -14.89
C ASN A 181 24.16 -1.71 -13.58
N ASP A 182 23.99 -1.05 -12.43
CA ASP A 182 24.33 -1.61 -11.11
C ASP A 182 23.65 -2.96 -10.80
N TRP A 183 22.39 -3.11 -11.22
CA TRP A 183 21.63 -4.33 -10.98
C TRP A 183 22.05 -5.44 -11.96
N LEU A 184 22.38 -5.08 -13.19
CA LEU A 184 22.89 -6.02 -14.19
C LEU A 184 24.32 -6.50 -13.85
N SER A 185 25.16 -5.63 -13.30
CA SER A 185 26.53 -5.97 -12.87
C SER A 185 26.60 -6.70 -11.54
N GLY A 186 25.48 -6.85 -10.81
CA GLY A 186 25.46 -7.54 -9.52
C GLY A 186 25.92 -6.70 -8.33
N THR A 187 26.15 -5.40 -8.51
CA THR A 187 26.76 -4.51 -7.52
C THR A 187 25.74 -3.68 -6.74
N ALA A 188 24.47 -3.61 -7.18
CA ALA A 188 23.46 -2.74 -6.59
C ALA A 188 23.24 -3.01 -5.09
N THR A 189 23.14 -4.26 -4.65
CA THR A 189 22.93 -4.59 -3.23
C THR A 189 24.08 -4.09 -2.35
N ALA A 190 25.33 -4.23 -2.82
CA ALA A 190 26.49 -3.74 -2.11
C ALA A 190 26.48 -2.21 -2.04
N ASN A 191 26.21 -1.54 -3.17
CA ASN A 191 26.13 -0.08 -3.26
C ASN A 191 25.03 0.49 -2.34
N LEU A 192 23.85 -0.14 -2.31
CA LEU A 192 22.74 0.25 -1.44
C LEU A 192 23.12 0.20 0.04
N GLY A 193 23.89 -0.81 0.46
CA GLY A 193 24.36 -0.93 1.84
C GLY A 193 25.33 0.18 2.28
N MET A 194 25.93 0.90 1.33
CA MET A 194 26.84 2.03 1.60
C MET A 194 26.12 3.40 1.65
N VAL A 195 24.84 3.46 1.27
CA VAL A 195 24.06 4.71 1.33
C VAL A 195 23.65 5.00 2.77
N ASN A 196 24.42 5.84 3.45
CA ASN A 196 24.21 6.18 4.87
C ASN A 196 22.81 6.75 5.17
N HIS A 197 22.17 7.43 4.21
CA HIS A 197 20.81 7.97 4.37
C HIS A 197 19.71 6.90 4.41
N PHE A 198 19.97 5.70 3.88
CA PHE A 198 19.03 4.58 3.81
C PHE A 198 19.59 3.35 4.50
N ASN A 199 20.31 3.53 5.61
CA ASN A 199 20.80 2.44 6.42
C ASN A 199 20.72 2.82 7.90
N LEU A 200 19.86 2.13 8.64
CA LEU A 200 19.68 2.36 10.08
C LEU A 200 20.91 1.96 10.90
N PHE A 201 21.80 1.14 10.32
CA PHE A 201 23.04 0.69 10.94
C PHE A 201 24.19 1.23 10.11
N SER A 202 24.95 2.18 10.63
CA SER A 202 26.00 2.92 9.90
C SER A 202 27.05 2.00 9.23
N GLY A 203 26.78 1.55 7.99
CA GLY A 203 27.64 0.71 7.16
C GLY A 203 26.98 -0.58 6.66
N PRO A 204 27.57 -1.25 5.65
CA PRO A 204 26.98 -2.43 5.04
C PRO A 204 26.90 -3.59 6.05
N ILE A 205 25.69 -4.05 6.32
CA ILE A 205 25.43 -5.21 7.19
C ILE A 205 26.06 -6.48 6.59
N ILE A 206 26.06 -6.57 5.26
CA ILE A 206 26.63 -7.69 4.51
C ILE A 206 27.98 -7.25 3.95
N LYS A 207 29.06 -7.67 4.62
CA LYS A 207 30.45 -7.39 4.18
C LYS A 207 30.98 -8.40 3.15
N ASN A 208 30.26 -9.48 2.88
CA ASN A 208 30.67 -10.52 1.95
C ASN A 208 30.20 -10.18 0.53
N GLU A 209 31.14 -9.99 -0.39
CA GLU A 209 30.87 -9.60 -1.79
C GLU A 209 30.08 -10.67 -2.55
N ILE A 210 30.45 -11.94 -2.40
CA ILE A 210 29.76 -13.07 -3.05
C ILE A 210 28.30 -13.13 -2.58
N LEU A 211 28.06 -12.92 -1.28
CA LEU A 211 26.70 -12.91 -0.74
C LEU A 211 25.88 -11.73 -1.28
N ASN A 212 26.45 -10.53 -1.36
CA ASN A 212 25.78 -9.37 -1.97
C ASN A 212 25.43 -9.63 -3.44
N TYR A 213 26.37 -10.21 -4.20
CA TYR A 213 26.17 -10.60 -5.60
C TYR A 213 25.01 -11.60 -5.74
N CYS A 214 25.00 -12.67 -4.93
CA CYS A 214 23.91 -13.64 -4.92
C CYS A 214 22.56 -12.99 -4.57
N ILE A 215 22.52 -12.15 -3.53
CA ILE A 215 21.29 -11.45 -3.12
C ILE A 215 20.78 -10.54 -4.24
N ASN A 216 21.66 -9.83 -4.94
CA ASN A 216 21.29 -8.97 -6.08
C ASN A 216 20.45 -9.75 -7.11
N PHE A 217 20.97 -10.88 -7.58
CA PHE A 217 20.28 -11.69 -8.58
C PHE A 217 19.06 -12.43 -8.01
N ILE A 218 19.06 -12.81 -6.73
CA ILE A 218 17.88 -13.36 -6.05
C ILE A 218 16.75 -12.33 -6.02
N VAL A 219 17.03 -11.07 -5.67
CA VAL A 219 16.04 -10.00 -5.65
C VAL A 219 15.50 -9.75 -7.07
N LEU A 220 16.37 -9.69 -8.07
CA LEU A 220 15.97 -9.51 -9.47
C LEU A 220 15.06 -10.66 -9.94
N ALA A 221 15.48 -11.91 -9.72
CA ALA A 221 14.73 -13.10 -10.09
C ALA A 221 13.39 -13.16 -9.34
N TYR A 222 13.37 -12.85 -8.05
CA TYR A 222 12.16 -12.79 -7.25
C TYR A 222 11.15 -11.79 -7.81
N GLN A 223 11.55 -10.54 -8.03
CA GLN A 223 10.64 -9.49 -8.48
C GLN A 223 10.12 -9.76 -9.90
N LEU A 224 10.95 -10.32 -10.77
CA LEU A 224 10.56 -10.69 -12.13
C LEU A 224 9.57 -11.87 -12.16
N THR A 225 9.81 -12.87 -11.31
CA THR A 225 9.02 -14.12 -11.33
C THR A 225 7.78 -14.08 -10.46
N PHE A 226 7.74 -13.24 -9.41
CA PHE A 226 6.62 -13.16 -8.47
C PHE A 226 5.25 -13.02 -9.16
N PRO A 227 5.03 -12.09 -10.12
CA PRO A 227 3.73 -11.91 -10.78
C PRO A 227 3.19 -13.18 -11.46
N PHE A 228 4.08 -14.09 -11.86
CA PHE A 228 3.75 -15.30 -12.62
C PHE A 228 3.71 -16.54 -11.72
N LEU A 229 4.70 -16.71 -10.83
CA LEU A 229 4.84 -17.91 -10.01
C LEU A 229 4.00 -17.91 -8.74
N ILE A 230 3.50 -16.75 -8.28
CA ILE A 230 2.68 -16.67 -7.06
C ILE A 230 1.37 -17.48 -7.15
N TRP A 231 0.91 -17.76 -8.37
CA TRP A 231 -0.29 -18.54 -8.66
C TRP A 231 -0.07 -20.05 -8.52
N VAL A 232 1.19 -20.51 -8.57
CA VAL A 232 1.56 -21.92 -8.47
C VAL A 232 1.65 -22.34 -7.01
N ASN A 233 0.78 -23.27 -6.58
CA ASN A 233 0.66 -23.66 -5.17
C ASN A 233 1.97 -24.15 -4.54
N THR A 234 2.84 -24.79 -5.32
CA THR A 234 4.17 -25.27 -4.89
C THR A 234 5.08 -24.13 -4.45
N PHE A 235 5.12 -23.02 -5.21
CA PHE A 235 6.02 -21.90 -4.95
C PHE A 235 5.38 -20.80 -4.09
N LYS A 236 4.05 -20.76 -4.01
CA LYS A 236 3.29 -19.69 -3.33
C LYS A 236 3.80 -19.37 -1.93
N LYS A 237 3.90 -20.38 -1.05
CA LYS A 237 4.36 -20.16 0.34
C LYS A 237 5.81 -19.67 0.39
N LEU A 238 6.69 -20.28 -0.40
CA LEU A 238 8.10 -19.90 -0.48
C LEU A 238 8.26 -18.44 -0.91
N LEU A 239 7.55 -18.03 -1.98
CA LEU A 239 7.59 -16.66 -2.49
C LEU A 239 7.04 -15.63 -1.49
N LEU A 240 6.02 -16.01 -0.71
CA LEU A 240 5.48 -15.14 0.33
C LEU A 240 6.44 -14.97 1.50
N PHE A 241 7.07 -16.05 1.97
CA PHE A 241 8.09 -15.95 3.02
C PHE A 241 9.30 -15.13 2.57
N LEU A 242 9.85 -15.43 1.38
CA LEU A 242 10.96 -14.66 0.82
C LEU A 242 10.58 -13.18 0.68
N GLY A 243 9.37 -12.92 0.21
CA GLY A 243 8.80 -11.59 0.13
C GLY A 243 8.71 -10.86 1.48
N ILE A 244 8.22 -11.54 2.52
CA ILE A 244 8.13 -10.98 3.86
C ILE A 244 9.53 -10.66 4.39
N PHE A 245 10.49 -11.57 4.28
CA PHE A 245 11.87 -11.32 4.71
C PHE A 245 12.51 -10.15 3.98
N MET A 246 12.30 -10.05 2.65
CA MET A 246 12.79 -8.92 1.86
C MET A 246 12.20 -7.59 2.35
N HIS A 247 10.90 -7.55 2.67
CA HIS A 247 10.25 -6.31 3.12
C HIS A 247 10.56 -5.97 4.59
N LEU A 248 10.82 -6.95 5.43
CA LEU A 248 11.36 -6.73 6.77
C LEU A 248 12.78 -6.16 6.70
N TYR A 249 13.61 -6.65 5.78
CA TYR A 249 14.92 -6.06 5.51
C TYR A 249 14.77 -4.60 5.07
N ILE A 250 13.89 -4.31 4.09
CA ILE A 250 13.65 -2.93 3.64
C ILE A 250 13.10 -2.04 4.78
N ALA A 251 12.21 -2.57 5.62
CA ALA A 251 11.67 -1.82 6.74
C ALA A 251 12.74 -1.45 7.78
N PHE A 252 13.47 -2.46 8.28
CA PHE A 252 14.30 -2.33 9.48
C PHE A 252 15.79 -2.14 9.20
N ILE A 253 16.27 -2.48 8.01
CA ILE A 253 17.66 -2.24 7.62
C ILE A 253 17.74 -0.94 6.82
N THR A 254 16.94 -0.81 5.76
CA THR A 254 17.04 0.37 4.89
C THR A 254 16.25 1.58 5.40
N GLY A 255 15.52 1.44 6.51
CA GLY A 255 14.72 2.52 7.12
C GLY A 255 13.40 2.84 6.39
N LEU A 256 13.03 2.08 5.35
CA LEU A 256 11.79 2.31 4.58
C LEU A 256 10.61 1.55 5.21
N VAL A 257 10.38 1.81 6.50
CA VAL A 257 9.37 1.11 7.32
C VAL A 257 7.99 1.15 6.66
N GLY A 258 7.57 2.31 6.17
CA GLY A 258 6.25 2.47 5.54
C GLY A 258 6.06 1.56 4.32
N PHE A 259 7.06 1.47 3.45
CA PHE A 259 7.01 0.62 2.26
C PHE A 259 7.05 -0.87 2.61
N GLY A 260 7.93 -1.28 3.52
CA GLY A 260 8.00 -2.68 3.96
C GLY A 260 6.69 -3.17 4.57
N MET A 261 6.09 -2.38 5.46
CA MET A 261 4.85 -2.75 6.15
C MET A 261 3.67 -2.85 5.21
N ILE A 262 3.46 -1.88 4.31
CA ILE A 262 2.30 -1.90 3.41
C ILE A 262 2.37 -3.06 2.41
N MET A 263 3.57 -3.44 1.95
CA MET A 263 3.76 -4.61 1.09
C MET A 263 3.45 -5.92 1.82
N ILE A 264 3.87 -6.05 3.08
CA ILE A 264 3.53 -7.20 3.92
C ILE A 264 2.00 -7.31 4.13
N ILE A 265 1.33 -6.19 4.37
CA ILE A 265 -0.14 -6.15 4.47
C ILE A 265 -0.78 -6.62 3.16
N ALA A 266 -0.27 -6.18 2.01
CA ALA A 266 -0.82 -6.56 0.72
C ALA A 266 -0.67 -8.06 0.41
N TYR A 267 0.32 -8.76 0.98
CA TYR A 267 0.47 -10.22 0.84
C TYR A 267 -0.69 -11.03 1.42
N ILE A 268 -1.53 -10.46 2.28
CA ILE A 268 -2.72 -11.13 2.83
C ILE A 268 -3.58 -11.73 1.70
N TYR A 269 -3.71 -11.04 0.57
CA TYR A 269 -4.50 -11.51 -0.56
C TYR A 269 -3.93 -12.74 -1.26
N PHE A 270 -2.64 -13.01 -1.11
CA PHE A 270 -1.97 -14.18 -1.68
C PHE A 270 -1.85 -15.31 -0.66
N TRP A 271 -2.08 -15.04 0.63
CA TRP A 271 -1.97 -16.03 1.68
C TRP A 271 -3.09 -17.08 1.58
N PRO A 272 -2.75 -18.39 1.64
CA PRO A 272 -3.73 -19.47 1.52
C PRO A 272 -4.46 -19.68 2.85
N PHE A 273 -5.38 -18.78 3.20
CA PHE A 273 -6.31 -19.03 4.31
C PHE A 273 -7.12 -20.28 4.02
N ARG A 274 -7.27 -21.14 5.04
CA ARG A 274 -8.17 -22.29 4.96
C ARG A 274 -9.55 -21.76 4.62
N LYS A 275 -10.18 -22.25 3.54
CA LYS A 275 -11.58 -21.95 3.25
C LYS A 275 -12.36 -22.31 4.52
N GLN A 276 -12.99 -21.32 5.15
CA GLN A 276 -14.00 -21.61 6.15
C GLN A 276 -15.13 -22.26 5.37
N ASN A 277 -15.33 -23.56 5.58
CA ASN A 277 -16.50 -24.25 5.07
C ASN A 277 -17.70 -23.52 5.67
N ALA A 278 -18.46 -22.82 4.82
CA ALA A 278 -19.80 -22.39 5.14
C ALA A 278 -20.73 -23.60 5.09
#